data_AF-A0A670ZED4-F1
#
_entry.id   AF-A0A670ZED4-F1
#
_cell.length_a   1.000
_cell.length_b   1.000
_cell.length_c   1.000
_cell.angle_alpha   90.00
_cell.angle_beta   90.00
_cell.angle_gamma   90.00
#
_symmetry.space_group_name_H-M   'P 1'
#
loop_
_entity.id
_entity.type
_entity.pdbx_description
1 polymer ?
#
loop_
_entity_poly.entity_id
_entity_poly.type
_entity_poly.pdbx_seq_one_letter_code
_entity_poly.pdbx_strand_id
1 'polypeptide(L)' 'MESLSAANTTFALNLFKKLSANDPTKNLVFSPLSISSAMLMVSLGAKDNTEAQMSKVYKDTFYQNEKGGWLGGGP' A
#
# COMPACT_ATOMS: atom_id res chain seq x y z
N MET A 1 14.64 -2.32 -6.44
CA MET A 1 13.48 -3.06 -7.00
C MET A 1 12.85 -4.00 -5.98
N GLU A 2 13.64 -4.69 -5.15
CA GLU A 2 13.15 -5.53 -4.04
C GLU A 2 12.11 -4.84 -3.13
N SER A 3 12.35 -3.58 -2.76
CA SER A 3 11.42 -2.80 -1.92
C SER A 3 10.04 -2.59 -2.56
N LEU A 4 9.99 -2.34 -3.87
CA LEU A 4 8.74 -2.15 -4.62
C LEU A 4 7.94 -3.46 -4.76
N SER A 5 8.65 -4.59 -4.92
CA SER A 5 8.03 -5.91 -5.00
C SER A 5 7.43 -6.33 -3.64
N ALA A 6 8.21 -6.18 -2.56
CA ALA A 6 7.77 -6.46 -1.19
C ALA A 6 6.56 -5.59 -0.80
N ALA A 7 6.58 -4.34 -1.25
CA ALA A 7 5.50 -3.41 -1.06
C ALA A 7 4.20 -3.86 -1.71
N ASN A 8 4.22 -4.05 -3.03
CA ASN A 8 3.04 -4.51 -3.78
C ASN A 8 2.51 -5.84 -3.26
N THR A 9 3.38 -6.73 -2.79
CA THR A 9 2.99 -8.00 -2.14
C THR A 9 2.25 -7.74 -0.82
N THR A 10 2.75 -6.84 0.02
CA THR A 10 2.11 -6.45 1.28
C THR A 10 0.72 -5.85 1.04
N PHE A 11 0.60 -4.94 0.07
CA PHE A 11 -0.69 -4.41 -0.36
C PHE A 11 -1.64 -5.49 -0.86
N ALA A 12 -1.17 -6.39 -1.73
CA ALA A 12 -1.97 -7.49 -2.26
C ALA A 12 -2.55 -8.35 -1.13
N LEU A 13 -1.74 -8.72 -0.14
CA LEU A 13 -2.17 -9.53 1.01
C LEU A 13 -3.16 -8.78 1.90
N ASN A 14 -2.93 -7.49 2.16
CA ASN A 14 -3.86 -6.68 2.95
C ASN A 14 -5.20 -6.48 2.23
N LEU A 15 -5.18 -6.26 0.92
CA LEU A 15 -6.38 -6.13 0.10
C LEU A 15 -7.13 -7.46 0.01
N PHE A 16 -6.42 -8.57 -0.23
CA PHE A 16 -7.00 -9.92 -0.22
C PHE A 16 -7.76 -10.18 1.07
N LYS A 17 -7.12 -9.98 2.23
CA LYS A 17 -7.74 -10.19 3.55
C LYS A 17 -9.02 -9.36 3.73
N LYS A 18 -9.02 -8.11 3.26
CA LYS A 18 -10.20 -7.24 3.33
C LYS A 18 -11.32 -7.71 2.41
N LEU A 19 -10.99 -8.09 1.17
CA LEU A 19 -11.97 -8.54 0.19
C LEU A 19 -12.55 -9.91 0.52
N SER A 20 -11.74 -10.83 1.09
CA SER A 20 -12.18 -12.16 1.49
C SER A 20 -12.91 -12.18 2.84
N ALA A 21 -12.91 -11.09 3.61
CA ALA A 21 -13.48 -11.05 4.96
C ALA A 21 -14.97 -11.37 5.00
N ASN A 22 -15.71 -10.95 3.97
CA ASN A 22 -17.17 -11.13 3.90
C ASN A 22 -17.59 -12.48 3.34
N ASP A 23 -16.77 -13.09 2.48
CA ASP A 23 -17.02 -14.41 1.90
C ASP A 23 -15.69 -15.13 1.61
N PRO A 24 -15.17 -15.89 2.59
CA PRO A 24 -13.87 -16.57 2.46
C PRO A 24 -13.86 -17.71 1.44
N THR A 25 -15.04 -18.16 0.99
CA THR A 25 -15.19 -19.34 0.12
C THR A 25 -15.32 -18.98 -1.35
N LYS A 26 -15.66 -17.72 -1.64
CA LYS A 26 -15.83 -17.22 -2.99
C LYS A 26 -14.49 -17.00 -3.68
N ASN A 27 -14.45 -17.36 -4.97
CA ASN A 27 -13.30 -17.10 -5.82
C ASN A 27 -13.02 -15.58 -5.88
N LEU A 28 -11.79 -15.20 -5.52
CA LEU A 28 -11.30 -13.83 -5.56
C LEU A 28 -10.07 -13.75 -6.47
N VAL A 29 -10.19 -13.00 -7.57
CA VAL A 29 -9.11 -12.75 -8.53
C VAL A 29 -9.02 -11.26 -8.78
N PHE A 30 -7.83 -10.68 -8.63
CA PHE A 30 -7.57 -9.27 -8.88
C PHE A 30 -6.11 -9.06 -9.27
N SER A 31 -5.79 -7.89 -9.84
CA SER A 31 -4.42 -7.46 -10.16
C SER A 31 -3.94 -6.42 -9.15
N PRO A 32 -3.09 -6.79 -8.17
CA PRO A 32 -2.61 -5.86 -7.15
C PRO A 32 -1.84 -4.69 -7.77
N LEU A 33 -0.94 -4.99 -8.71
CA LEU A 33 -0.10 -3.97 -9.38
C LEU A 33 -0.95 -2.93 -10.11
N SER A 34 -1.95 -3.37 -10.89
CA SER A 34 -2.81 -2.45 -11.63
C SER A 34 -3.59 -1.51 -10.70
N ILE A 35 -4.08 -2.03 -9.57
CA ILE A 35 -4.79 -1.24 -8.57
C ILE A 35 -3.84 -0.24 -7.90
N SER A 36 -2.65 -0.68 -7.46
CA SER A 36 -1.65 0.21 -6.85
C SER A 36 -1.22 1.33 -7.81
N SER A 37 -1.02 1.04 -9.10
CA SER A 37 -0.71 2.05 -10.12
C SER A 37 -1.85 3.05 -10.32
N ALA A 38 -3.10 2.58 -10.36
CA ALA A 38 -4.26 3.47 -10.46
C ALA A 38 -4.37 4.38 -9.22
N MET A 39 -4.17 3.83 -8.02
CA MET A 39 -4.17 4.60 -6.77
C MET A 39 -3.05 5.65 -6.74
N LEU A 40 -1.86 5.35 -7.28
CA LEU A 40 -0.79 6.31 -7.43
C LEU A 40 -1.21 7.47 -8.33
N MET A 41 -1.77 7.18 -9.51
CA MET A 41 -2.26 8.23 -10.43
C MET A 41 -3.33 9.11 -9.78
N VAL A 42 -4.25 8.50 -9.02
CA VAL A 42 -5.27 9.26 -8.26
C VAL A 42 -4.62 10.11 -7.17
N SER A 43 -3.62 9.59 -6.46
CA SER A 43 -2.88 10.34 -5.43
C SER A 43 -2.20 11.58 -6.00
N LEU A 44 -1.67 11.52 -7.22
CA LEU A 44 -1.01 12.66 -7.87
C LEU A 44 -1.98 13.78 -8.23
N GLY A 45 -3.27 13.48 -8.39
CA GLY A 45 -4.33 14.47 -8.64
C GLY A 45 -5.11 14.90 -7.39
N ALA A 46 -4.89 14.25 -6.25
CA ALA A 46 -5.59 14.55 -5.00
C ALA A 46 -4.96 15.74 -4.27
N LYS A 47 -5.72 16.37 -3.36
CA LYS A 47 -5.24 17.44 -2.47
C LYS A 47 -5.74 17.24 -1.05
N ASP A 48 -5.11 17.94 -0.11
CA ASP A 48 -5.49 18.01 1.30
C ASP A 48 -5.64 16.62 1.94
N ASN A 49 -6.73 16.39 2.69
CA ASN A 49 -6.98 15.11 3.35
C ASN A 49 -7.06 13.92 2.40
N THR A 50 -7.46 14.13 1.13
CA THR A 50 -7.57 13.05 0.15
C THR A 50 -6.18 12.56 -0.25
N GLU A 51 -5.25 13.50 -0.51
CA GLU A 51 -3.86 13.17 -0.79
C GLU A 51 -3.21 12.45 0.41
N ALA A 52 -3.46 12.94 1.63
CA ALA A 52 -2.90 12.35 2.84
C ALA A 52 -3.35 10.88 3.06
N GLN A 53 -4.63 10.58 2.83
CA GLN A 53 -5.15 9.22 2.95
C GLN A 53 -4.61 8.29 1.85
N MET A 54 -4.55 8.77 0.61
CA MET A 54 -4.00 8.01 -0.51
C MET A 54 -2.50 7.73 -0.31
N SER A 55 -1.75 8.74 0.16
CA SER A 55 -0.34 8.62 0.50
C SER A 55 -0.12 7.66 1.67
N LYS A 56 -1.00 7.60 2.67
CA LYS A 56 -0.89 6.63 3.77
C LYS A 56 -1.02 5.20 3.28
N VAL A 57 -2.02 4.90 2.46
CA VAL A 57 -2.19 3.55 1.87
C VAL A 57 -0.99 3.18 1.01
N TYR A 58 -0.44 4.15 0.28
CA TYR A 58 0.80 3.98 -0.48
C TYR A 58 2.00 3.77 0.46
N LYS A 59 2.19 4.56 1.51
CA LYS A 59 3.35 4.43 2.42
C LYS A 59 3.35 3.15 3.25
N ASP A 60 2.20 2.74 3.77
CA ASP A 60 2.06 1.45 4.47
C ASP A 60 2.34 0.27 3.53
N THR A 61 2.19 0.49 2.22
CA THR A 61 2.56 -0.44 1.15
C THR A 61 4.06 -0.35 0.87
N PHE A 62 4.63 0.83 0.62
CA PHE A 62 5.97 1.03 0.04
C PHE A 62 7.13 1.30 1.04
N TYR A 63 6.85 1.61 2.30
CA TYR A 63 7.87 2.04 3.30
C TYR A 63 8.10 1.04 4.46
N GLN A 64 7.69 -0.22 4.32
CA GLN A 64 7.89 -1.20 5.40
C GLN A 64 9.27 -1.86 5.46
N ASN A 65 10.27 -1.39 4.70
CA ASN A 65 11.63 -1.95 4.70
C ASN A 65 12.70 -1.01 5.25
N GLU A 66 12.40 -0.22 6.27
CA GLU A 66 13.41 0.56 7.00
C GLU A 66 13.31 0.36 8.53
N LYS A 67 13.16 -0.90 8.97
CA LYS A 67 13.65 -1.27 10.31
C LYS A 67 15.15 -1.56 10.29
N GLY A 68 15.92 -0.54 9.91
CA GLY A 68 17.25 -0.26 10.43
C GLY A 68 17.13 1.07 11.16
N GLY A 69 17.20 1.06 12.49
CA GLY A 69 16.71 2.14 13.35
C GLY A 69 17.31 3.52 13.08
N TRP A 70 16.46 4.54 13.20
CA TRP A 70 16.90 5.91 13.46
C TRP A 70 17.20 6.05 14.96
N LEU A 71 18.45 5.78 15.33
CA LEU A 71 19.08 6.37 16.51
C LEU A 71 19.83 7.62 16.03
N GLY A 72 19.35 8.82 16.38
CA GLY A 72 20.17 10.03 16.27
C GLY A 72 19.42 11.32 15.97
N GLY A 73 19.04 12.04 17.03
CA GLY A 73 19.37 13.46 17.26
C GLY A 73 18.86 14.56 16.31
N GLY A 74 17.92 15.37 16.84
CA GLY A 74 17.98 16.84 16.84
C GLY A 74 17.39 17.59 15.63
N PRO A 75 17.12 18.90 15.77
CA PRO A 75 17.38 19.78 16.93
C PRO A 75 16.29 19.77 18.01
#